data_AF-A0A497RBQ5-F1
#
_entry.id   AF-A0A497RBQ5-F1
#
_cell.length_a   1.000
_cell.length_b   1.000
_cell.length_c   1.000
_cell.angle_alpha   90.00
_cell.angle_beta   90.00
_cell.angle_gamma   90.00
#
_symmetry.space_group_name_H-M   'P 1'
#
loop_
_entity.id
_entity.type
_entity.pdbx_description
1 polymer ?
#
loop_
_entity_poly.entity_id
_entity_poly.type
_entity_poly.pdbx_seq_one_letter_code
_entity_poly.pdbx_strand_id
1 'polypeptide(L)'
;MSDYTVIIDHGLCNLCEDCVEVCPEKVLEYNRSEEKIHAIRIDDCNNCGACVEACFLAAIDVVKSPEKTREEFIESLDLTEQRANTLDELLEKYGHPDADKTAIPIEEVLTLLQFETTEELDDWLLDNYDKTAYFSGKELIILNSLPEL
;
A
#
# COMPACT_ATOMS: atom_id res chain seq x y z
N MET A 1 -23.91 -2.54 2.21
CA MET A 1 -22.80 -1.58 2.12
C MET A 1 -22.26 -1.73 0.71
N SER A 2 -22.02 -0.61 0.02
CA SER A 2 -21.49 -0.66 -1.35
C SER A 2 -20.00 -0.94 -1.31
N ASP A 3 -19.51 -1.86 -2.14
CA ASP A 3 -18.09 -2.24 -2.23
C ASP A 3 -17.28 -1.27 -3.10
N TYR A 4 -17.76 -0.05 -3.33
CA TYR A 4 -17.18 0.91 -4.27
C TYR A 4 -16.82 2.23 -3.58
N THR A 5 -15.80 2.90 -4.10
CA THR A 5 -15.43 4.27 -3.73
C THR A 5 -15.36 5.15 -4.99
N VAL A 6 -15.69 6.43 -4.84
CA VAL A 6 -15.59 7.41 -5.93
C VAL A 6 -14.38 8.29 -5.66
N ILE A 7 -13.44 8.32 -6.59
CA ILE A 7 -12.23 9.14 -6.54
C ILE A 7 -12.45 10.35 -7.43
N ILE A 8 -12.13 11.54 -6.93
CA ILE A 8 -12.27 12.79 -7.65
C ILE A 8 -10.92 13.54 -7.61
N ASP A 9 -10.30 13.72 -8.78
CA ASP A 9 -9.13 14.58 -8.93
C ASP A 9 -9.58 16.04 -8.93
N HIS A 10 -9.40 16.72 -7.79
CA HIS A 10 -9.75 18.13 -7.65
C HIS A 10 -8.84 19.09 -8.41
N GLY A 11 -7.68 18.64 -8.92
CA GLY A 11 -6.83 19.43 -9.81
C GLY A 11 -7.36 19.47 -11.25
N LEU A 12 -8.09 18.42 -11.66
CA LEU A 12 -8.77 18.36 -12.96
C LEU A 12 -10.23 18.79 -12.90
N CYS A 13 -10.90 18.56 -11.77
CA CYS A 13 -12.31 18.89 -11.60
C CYS A 13 -12.55 20.41 -11.72
N ASN A 14 -13.40 20.81 -12.66
CA ASN A 14 -13.77 22.21 -12.88
C ASN A 14 -15.12 22.60 -12.26
N LEU A 15 -15.71 21.72 -11.42
CA LEU A 15 -16.99 21.94 -10.74
C LEU A 15 -18.17 22.21 -11.70
N CYS A 16 -18.21 21.59 -12.88
CA CYS A 16 -19.35 21.71 -13.80
C CYS A 16 -20.65 21.07 -13.29
N GLU A 17 -20.57 20.25 -12.23
CA GLU A 17 -21.69 19.56 -11.59
C GLU A 17 -22.38 18.47 -12.46
N ASP A 18 -21.94 18.20 -13.70
CA ASP A 18 -22.53 17.17 -14.57
C ASP A 18 -22.63 15.80 -13.87
N CYS A 19 -21.58 15.41 -13.13
CA CYS A 19 -21.56 14.16 -12.38
C CYS A 19 -22.60 14.09 -11.25
N VAL A 20 -22.97 15.24 -10.67
CA VAL A 20 -24.01 15.34 -9.64
C VAL A 20 -25.38 15.15 -10.28
N GLU A 21 -25.61 15.75 -11.45
CA GLU A 21 -26.89 15.67 -12.16
C GLU A 21 -27.20 14.27 -12.69
N VAL A 22 -26.20 13.58 -13.26
CA VAL A 22 -26.40 12.27 -13.88
C VAL A 22 -26.46 11.11 -12.88
N CYS A 23 -26.06 11.32 -11.62
CA CYS A 23 -25.98 10.24 -10.64
C CYS A 23 -27.38 9.78 -10.21
N PRO A 24 -27.84 8.57 -10.60
CA PRO A 24 -29.20 8.11 -10.29
C PRO A 24 -29.45 7.94 -8.79
N GLU A 25 -28.40 7.54 -8.06
CA GLU A 25 -28.43 7.28 -6.62
C GLU A 25 -28.13 8.53 -5.78
N LYS A 26 -27.78 9.65 -6.43
CA LYS A 26 -27.41 10.93 -5.79
C LYS A 26 -26.28 10.77 -4.77
N VAL A 27 -25.24 10.04 -5.17
CA VAL A 27 -24.03 9.80 -4.38
C VAL A 27 -23.19 11.07 -4.23
N LEU A 28 -23.17 11.92 -5.26
CA LEU A 28 -22.31 13.09 -5.38
C LEU A 28 -23.05 14.37 -5.01
N GLU A 29 -22.39 15.29 -4.31
CA GLU A 29 -22.91 16.63 -3.98
C GLU A 29 -21.81 17.70 -4.12
N TYR A 30 -22.17 18.88 -4.63
CA TYR A 30 -21.27 20.03 -4.64
C TYR A 30 -21.31 20.79 -3.30
N ASN A 31 -20.20 20.71 -2.55
CA ASN A 31 -19.97 21.50 -1.35
C ASN A 31 -19.44 22.90 -1.73
N ARG A 32 -20.34 23.88 -1.68
CA ARG A 32 -20.06 25.29 -1.98
C ARG A 32 -19.08 25.95 -1.02
N SER A 33 -19.01 25.48 0.23
CA SER A 33 -18.12 26.06 1.25
C SER A 33 -16.66 25.66 1.01
N GLU A 34 -16.44 24.48 0.44
CA GLU A 34 -15.11 23.93 0.16
C GLU A 34 -14.71 24.02 -1.33
N GLU A 35 -15.62 24.48 -2.18
CA GLU A 35 -15.48 24.50 -3.64
C GLU A 35 -15.06 23.12 -4.18
N LYS A 36 -15.72 22.06 -3.71
CA LYS A 36 -15.44 20.66 -4.07
C LYS A 36 -16.70 19.83 -4.25
N ILE A 37 -16.65 18.85 -5.15
CA ILE A 37 -17.67 17.80 -5.25
C ILE A 37 -17.25 16.64 -4.35
N HIS A 38 -18.17 16.12 -3.54
CA HIS A 38 -17.93 15.03 -2.60
C HIS A 38 -18.88 13.86 -2.83
N ALA A 39 -18.40 12.64 -2.59
CA ALA A 39 -19.25 11.45 -2.50
C ALA A 39 -19.81 11.34 -1.07
N ILE A 40 -21.05 11.79 -0.87
CA ILE A 40 -21.69 11.87 0.44
C ILE A 40 -22.57 10.67 0.79
N ARG A 41 -22.95 9.87 -0.23
CA ARG A 41 -23.81 8.68 -0.06
C ARG A 41 -23.19 7.46 -0.73
N ILE A 42 -21.91 7.21 -0.45
CA ILE A 42 -21.16 6.16 -1.15
C ILE A 42 -21.79 4.77 -0.98
N ASP A 43 -22.45 4.51 0.15
CA ASP A 43 -23.18 3.25 0.41
C ASP A 43 -24.33 2.98 -0.57
N ASP A 44 -24.84 4.01 -1.26
CA ASP A 44 -25.89 3.89 -2.27
C ASP A 44 -25.31 3.72 -3.68
N CYS A 45 -23.99 3.86 -3.86
CA CYS A 45 -23.35 3.70 -5.16
C CYS A 45 -23.51 2.27 -5.69
N ASN A 46 -24.02 2.14 -6.91
CA ASN A 46 -24.24 0.86 -7.58
C ASN A 46 -23.24 0.60 -8.73
N ASN A 47 -22.20 1.43 -8.84
CA ASN A 47 -21.20 1.38 -9.92
C ASN A 47 -21.81 1.40 -11.34
N CYS A 48 -22.87 2.20 -11.56
CA CYS A 48 -23.46 2.35 -12.89
C CYS A 48 -22.58 3.11 -13.90
N GLY A 49 -21.51 3.79 -13.45
CA GLY A 49 -20.56 4.49 -14.32
C GLY A 49 -21.02 5.85 -14.87
N ALA A 50 -22.26 6.28 -14.61
CA ALA A 50 -22.81 7.52 -15.19
C ALA A 50 -21.97 8.78 -14.89
N CYS A 51 -21.43 8.90 -13.67
CA CYS A 51 -20.58 10.03 -13.30
C CYS A 51 -19.23 10.04 -14.03
N VAL A 52 -18.68 8.86 -14.33
CA VAL A 52 -17.42 8.70 -15.09
C VAL A 52 -17.65 9.12 -16.54
N GLU A 53 -18.72 8.62 -17.16
CA GLU A 53 -19.07 8.95 -18.55
C GLU A 53 -19.37 10.44 -18.75
N ALA A 54 -20.03 11.08 -17.77
CA ALA A 54 -20.34 12.51 -17.84
C ALA A 54 -19.11 13.41 -17.62
N CYS A 55 -18.06 12.90 -16.97
CA CYS A 55 -16.88 13.70 -16.68
C CYS A 55 -15.95 13.79 -17.91
N PHE A 56 -16.17 14.78 -18.77
CA PHE A 56 -15.35 15.01 -19.96
C PHE A 56 -13.87 15.34 -19.69
N LEU A 57 -13.53 15.73 -18.45
CA LEU A 57 -12.16 15.96 -18.00
C LEU A 57 -11.49 14.71 -17.44
N ALA A 58 -12.21 13.58 -17.37
CA ALA A 58 -11.75 12.34 -16.73
C ALA A 58 -11.24 12.55 -15.29
N ALA A 59 -11.86 13.48 -14.55
CA ALA A 59 -11.51 13.80 -13.17
C ALA A 59 -12.17 12.86 -12.16
N ILE A 60 -13.04 11.95 -12.60
CA ILE A 60 -13.78 11.03 -11.73
C ILE A 60 -13.50 9.59 -12.14
N ASP A 61 -13.25 8.75 -11.14
CA ASP A 61 -13.19 7.30 -11.29
C ASP A 61 -14.02 6.61 -10.20
N VAL A 62 -14.54 5.43 -10.50
CA VAL A 62 -15.24 4.57 -9.53
C VAL A 62 -14.49 3.25 -9.45
N VAL A 63 -13.79 3.06 -8.35
CA VAL A 63 -13.01 1.85 -8.11
C VAL A 63 -13.71 0.98 -7.09
N LYS A 64 -13.54 -0.33 -7.22
CA LYS A 64 -13.90 -1.24 -6.14
C LYS A 64 -13.04 -0.84 -4.93
N SER A 65 -13.68 -0.53 -3.80
CA SER A 65 -12.98 -0.38 -2.54
C SER A 65 -12.18 -1.64 -2.33
N PRO A 66 -10.88 -1.56 -1.97
CA PRO A 66 -10.16 -2.74 -1.57
C PRO A 66 -10.88 -3.30 -0.35
N GLU A 67 -11.68 -4.33 -0.55
CA GLU A 67 -12.06 -5.25 0.51
C GLU A 67 -10.73 -5.82 0.98
N LYS A 68 -10.09 -5.21 1.99
CA LYS A 68 -9.17 -5.99 2.81
C LYS A 68 -10.08 -6.77 3.73
N THR A 69 -10.48 -7.94 3.29
CA THR A 69 -11.22 -8.86 4.14
C THR A 69 -10.37 -9.14 5.38
N ARG A 70 -11.03 -9.42 6.51
CA ARG A 70 -10.34 -9.76 7.76
C ARG A 70 -9.42 -10.96 7.54
N GLU A 71 -9.81 -11.84 6.63
CA GLU A 71 -9.08 -13.01 6.17
C GLU A 71 -7.78 -12.62 5.43
N GLU A 72 -7.82 -11.71 4.45
CA GLU A 72 -6.59 -11.22 3.76
C GLU A 72 -5.68 -10.42 4.69
N PHE A 73 -6.24 -9.73 5.68
CA PHE A 73 -5.44 -9.05 6.71
C PHE A 73 -4.73 -10.06 7.63
N ILE A 74 -5.42 -11.15 8.03
CA ILE A 74 -4.81 -12.25 8.80
C ILE A 74 -3.73 -12.96 7.98
N GLU A 75 -4.00 -13.27 6.70
CA GLU A 75 -2.99 -13.88 5.82
C GLU A 75 -1.76 -12.96 5.64
N SER A 76 -1.96 -11.64 5.53
CA SER A 76 -0.83 -10.69 5.43
C SER A 76 -0.04 -10.53 6.74
N LEU A 77 -0.70 -10.67 7.90
CA LEU A 77 -0.07 -10.69 9.22
C LEU A 77 0.76 -11.97 9.39
N ASP A 78 0.20 -13.12 9.01
CA ASP A 78 0.88 -14.42 9.05
C ASP A 78 2.11 -14.43 8.14
N LEU A 79 2.03 -13.80 6.96
CA LEU A 79 3.17 -13.66 6.03
C LEU A 79 4.26 -12.72 6.57
N THR A 80 3.88 -11.64 7.27
CA THR A 80 4.85 -10.72 7.88
C THR A 80 5.60 -11.38 9.02
N GLU A 81 4.89 -12.12 9.88
CA GLU A 81 5.50 -12.90 10.96
C GLU A 81 6.42 -14.01 10.42
N GLN A 82 6.00 -14.72 9.37
CA GLN A 82 6.84 -15.73 8.71
C GLN A 82 8.12 -15.15 8.12
N ARG A 83 8.04 -13.98 7.46
CA ARG A 83 9.21 -13.28 6.91
C ARG A 83 10.18 -12.84 8.00
N ALA A 84 9.67 -12.30 9.10
CA ALA A 84 10.49 -11.91 10.25
C ALA A 84 11.24 -13.11 10.85
N ASN A 85 10.53 -14.21 11.11
CA ASN A 85 11.13 -15.44 11.64
C ASN A 85 12.20 -16.00 10.68
N THR A 86 11.91 -16.01 9.37
CA THR A 86 12.85 -16.49 8.34
C THR A 86 14.10 -15.61 8.26
N LEU A 87 13.95 -14.29 8.44
CA LEU A 87 15.09 -13.37 8.48
C LEU A 87 15.95 -13.59 9.72
N ASP A 88 15.34 -13.88 10.86
CA ASP A 88 16.07 -14.23 12.09
C ASP A 88 16.83 -15.56 11.94
N GLU A 89 16.23 -16.58 11.31
CA GLU A 89 16.95 -17.83 10.96
C GLU A 89 18.14 -17.59 10.03
N LEU A 90 18.00 -16.69 9.05
CA LEU A 90 19.11 -16.30 8.18
C LEU A 90 20.21 -15.56 8.95
N LEU A 91 19.84 -14.72 9.91
CA LEU A 91 20.80 -14.04 10.77
C LEU A 91 21.54 -15.01 11.69
N GLU A 92 20.87 -16.04 12.22
CA GLU A 92 21.54 -17.11 12.97
C GLU A 92 22.48 -17.94 12.08
N LYS A 93 22.07 -18.21 10.83
CA LYS A 93 22.85 -18.98 9.86
C LYS A 93 24.12 -18.26 9.40
N TYR A 94 24.02 -16.96 9.10
CA TYR A 94 25.10 -16.16 8.53
C TYR A 94 25.86 -15.32 9.57
N GLY A 95 25.26 -15.11 10.74
CA GLY A 95 25.82 -14.32 11.82
C GLY A 95 26.94 -15.03 12.55
N HIS A 96 27.87 -14.22 13.08
CA HIS A 96 28.86 -14.66 14.04
C HIS A 96 28.63 -13.88 15.34
N PRO A 97 28.69 -14.51 16.53
CA PRO A 97 28.34 -13.84 17.80
C PRO A 97 29.17 -12.59 18.10
N ASP A 98 30.38 -12.50 17.55
CA ASP A 98 31.29 -11.35 17.71
C ASP A 98 31.31 -10.39 16.49
N ALA A 99 30.40 -10.56 15.52
CA ALA A 99 30.37 -9.70 14.34
C ALA A 99 29.42 -8.51 14.53
N ASP A 100 29.94 -7.30 14.31
CA ASP A 100 29.16 -6.06 14.35
C ASP A 100 28.08 -6.01 13.26
N LYS A 101 28.23 -6.82 12.21
CA LYS A 101 27.31 -6.93 11.08
C LYS A 101 27.22 -8.34 10.54
N THR A 102 26.07 -8.68 10.00
CA THR A 102 25.82 -9.92 9.27
C THR A 102 25.64 -9.61 7.79
N ALA A 103 26.33 -10.35 6.93
CA ALA A 103 26.18 -10.25 5.48
C ALA A 103 25.45 -11.49 4.97
N ILE A 104 24.30 -11.28 4.32
CA ILE A 104 23.43 -12.33 3.81
C ILE A 104 23.31 -12.19 2.28
N PRO A 105 23.46 -13.26 1.48
CA PRO A 105 23.26 -13.18 0.03
C PRO A 105 21.83 -12.72 -0.32
N ILE A 106 21.70 -11.65 -1.10
CA ILE A 106 20.40 -11.06 -1.49
C ILE A 106 19.50 -12.10 -2.18
N GLU A 107 20.08 -12.90 -3.07
CA GLU A 107 19.34 -13.95 -3.81
C GLU A 107 18.65 -14.94 -2.87
N GLU A 108 19.27 -15.25 -1.71
CA GLU A 108 18.69 -16.14 -0.72
C GLU A 108 17.63 -15.43 0.14
N VAL A 109 17.85 -14.17 0.52
CA VAL A 109 16.85 -13.36 1.24
C VAL A 109 15.57 -13.24 0.40
N LEU A 110 15.68 -12.82 -0.86
CA LEU A 110 14.52 -12.67 -1.74
C LEU A 110 13.76 -13.98 -1.93
N THR A 111 14.50 -15.09 -2.12
CA THR A 111 13.90 -16.40 -2.32
C THR A 111 13.16 -16.89 -1.07
N LEU A 112 13.78 -16.78 0.10
CA LEU A 112 13.21 -17.32 1.35
C LEU A 112 12.12 -16.42 1.93
N LEU A 113 12.26 -15.10 1.83
CA LEU A 113 11.24 -14.15 2.27
C LEU A 113 10.16 -13.92 1.19
N GLN A 114 10.29 -14.55 0.02
CA GLN A 114 9.32 -14.47 -1.09
C GLN A 114 9.10 -13.02 -1.56
N PHE A 115 10.19 -12.34 -1.91
CA PHE A 115 10.17 -11.02 -2.55
C PHE A 115 10.62 -11.16 -4.01
N GLU A 116 10.00 -10.39 -4.91
CA GLU A 116 10.37 -10.38 -6.32
C GLU A 116 11.50 -9.39 -6.61
N THR A 117 11.58 -8.31 -5.82
CA THR A 117 12.55 -7.24 -6.01
C THR A 117 13.22 -6.80 -4.70
N THR A 118 14.38 -6.16 -4.81
CA THR A 118 15.05 -5.55 -3.66
C THR A 118 14.34 -4.30 -3.13
N GLU A 119 13.50 -3.65 -3.96
CA GLU A 119 12.71 -2.48 -3.56
C GLU A 119 11.59 -2.91 -2.59
N GLU A 120 10.87 -4.00 -2.91
CA GLU A 120 9.87 -4.58 -2.00
C GLU A 120 10.48 -5.04 -0.67
N LEU A 121 11.68 -5.60 -0.73
CA LEU A 121 12.42 -6.01 0.47
C LEU A 121 12.85 -4.79 1.31
N ASP A 122 13.32 -3.70 0.68
CA ASP A 122 13.72 -2.47 1.37
C ASP A 122 12.54 -1.83 2.10
N ASP A 123 11.41 -1.67 1.40
CA ASP A 123 10.17 -1.14 1.98
C ASP A 123 9.71 -2.00 3.16
N TRP A 124 9.74 -3.33 3.01
CA TRP A 124 9.36 -4.23 4.09
C TRP A 124 10.28 -4.13 5.30
N LEU A 125 11.61 -4.03 5.09
CA LEU A 125 12.58 -3.87 6.17
C LEU A 125 12.36 -2.56 6.95
N LEU A 126 12.04 -1.47 6.26
CA LEU A 126 11.76 -0.18 6.89
C LEU A 126 10.53 -0.22 7.80
N ASP A 127 9.49 -0.94 7.38
CA ASP A 127 8.22 -1.00 8.11
C ASP A 127 8.19 -2.10 9.20
N ASN A 128 8.99 -3.15 9.05
CA ASN A 128 8.82 -4.38 9.83
C ASN A 128 10.10 -4.89 10.52
N TYR A 129 11.26 -4.26 10.30
CA TYR A 129 12.51 -4.68 10.91
C TYR A 129 13.16 -3.55 11.72
N ASP A 130 13.57 -3.85 12.95
CA ASP A 130 14.05 -2.86 13.93
C ASP A 130 15.54 -2.52 13.79
N LYS A 131 16.31 -3.36 13.10
CA LYS A 131 17.75 -3.15 12.88
C LYS A 131 18.02 -2.40 11.59
N THR A 132 19.14 -1.68 11.57
CA THR A 132 19.64 -1.04 10.36
C THR A 132 20.08 -2.10 9.34
N ALA A 133 19.46 -2.04 8.16
CA ALA A 133 19.79 -2.89 7.02
C ALA A 133 20.17 -2.03 5.81
N TYR A 134 21.11 -2.51 4.98
CA TYR A 134 21.46 -1.86 3.72
C TYR A 134 22.05 -2.86 2.71
N PHE A 135 21.91 -2.56 1.42
CA PHE A 135 22.46 -3.40 0.36
C PHE A 135 23.90 -3.02 0.02
N SER A 136 24.78 -4.03 -0.11
CA SER A 136 26.17 -3.88 -0.52
C SER A 136 26.51 -4.92 -1.60
N GLY A 137 26.44 -4.51 -2.85
CA GLY A 137 26.69 -5.42 -3.98
C GLY A 137 25.61 -6.50 -4.09
N LYS A 138 25.97 -7.76 -3.79
CA LYS A 138 25.05 -8.91 -3.80
C LYS A 138 24.62 -9.35 -2.39
N GLU A 139 24.91 -8.55 -1.38
CA GLU A 139 24.66 -8.88 0.02
C GLU A 139 23.73 -7.85 0.67
N LEU A 140 22.80 -8.34 1.48
CA LEU A 140 22.08 -7.56 2.48
C LEU A 140 22.94 -7.54 3.74
N ILE A 141 23.29 -6.34 4.20
CA ILE A 141 24.04 -6.14 5.42
C ILE A 141 23.08 -5.70 6.53
N ILE A 142 23.06 -6.44 7.64
CA ILE A 142 22.29 -6.11 8.84
C ILE A 142 23.27 -5.79 9.97
N LEU A 143 23.13 -4.63 10.60
CA LEU A 143 23.94 -4.25 11.76
C LEU A 143 23.39 -4.93 13.02
N ASN A 144 24.23 -5.71 13.70
CA ASN A 144 23.85 -6.44 14.92
C ASN A 144 23.88 -5.54 16.16
N SER A 145 24.52 -4.38 16.06
CA SER A 145 24.56 -3.34 17.08
C SER A 145 24.56 -1.98 16.38
N LEU A 146 23.79 -1.02 16.92
CA LEU A 146 23.89 0.37 16.46
C LEU A 146 25.33 0.83 16.65
N PRO A 147 25.98 1.43 15.64
CA PRO A 147 27.34 1.93 15.81
C PRO A 147 27.37 2.91 16.97
N GLU A 148 28.19 2.64 17.99
CA GLU A 148 28.45 3.60 19.06
C GLU A 148 29.04 4.86 18.43
N LEU A 149 28.32 5.99 18.57
CA LEU A 149 28.71 7.31 18.10
C LEU A 149 29.84 7.91 18.96
#